data_AF-A0A9E3VDG9-F1
#
_entry.id   AF-A0A9E3VDG9-F1
#
_cell.length_a   1.000
_cell.length_b   1.000
_cell.length_c   1.000
_cell.angle_alpha   90.00
_cell.angle_beta   90.00
_cell.angle_gamma   90.00
#
_symmetry.space_group_name_H-M   'P 1'
#
loop_
_entity.id
_entity.type
_entity.pdbx_description
1 polymer ?
#
loop_
_entity_poly.entity_id
_entity_poly.type
_entity_poly.pdbx_seq_one_letter_code
_entity_poly.pdbx_strand_id
1 'polypeptide(L)'
;TQGCADAGTGACCAGGVCVGAAGSCGGGLGTCGGSGSCGTCGGQGQTCCRGVNGGGDFCTASGLACGNNTQCEPCGGPGQACCDGNLCGGGGCCNRDTQTCIASGAACPGGAGTCTGGGCQSGTCGRIGQPVCPGDVACTAPSSVAQGGFCVACGGQGQPCCGGGQGRSCGAPYTCSQNTCVHCGAPQEPCCQGRFCASGTCGGQGRCP
;
A
#
# COMPACT_ATOMS: atom_id res chain seq x y z
N THR A 1 -9.79 1.30 -6.65
CA THR A 1 -8.75 2.09 -7.32
C THR A 1 -7.49 1.24 -7.41
N GLN A 2 -7.39 0.42 -8.46
CA GLN A 2 -6.13 -0.19 -8.87
C GLN A 2 -5.18 0.94 -9.30
N GLY A 3 -4.32 1.40 -8.39
CA GLY A 3 -3.25 2.34 -8.75
C GLY A 3 -2.28 1.60 -9.66
N CYS A 4 -2.40 1.84 -10.98
CA CYS A 4 -1.49 1.37 -12.03
C CYS A 4 -1.34 -0.13 -12.30
N ALA A 5 -2.30 -0.99 -11.98
CA ALA A 5 -2.19 -2.41 -12.36
C ALA A 5 -1.99 -2.62 -13.88
N ASP A 6 -2.32 -1.60 -14.69
CA ASP A 6 -2.26 -1.60 -16.15
C ASP A 6 -1.22 -0.61 -16.72
N ALA A 7 -0.32 -0.08 -15.88
CA ALA A 7 0.81 0.71 -16.37
C ALA A 7 1.74 -0.24 -17.13
N GLY A 8 1.55 -0.35 -18.45
CA GLY A 8 2.29 -1.26 -19.33
C GLY A 8 3.80 -1.18 -19.14
N THR A 9 4.53 -2.19 -19.63
CA THR A 9 5.98 -2.36 -19.47
C THR A 9 6.73 -1.03 -19.53
N GLY A 10 7.16 -0.53 -18.37
CA GLY A 10 7.97 0.69 -18.24
C GLY A 10 7.27 1.97 -17.79
N ALA A 11 6.08 1.90 -17.20
CA ALA A 11 5.45 3.02 -16.51
C ALA A 11 5.60 2.94 -14.98
N CYS A 12 5.60 4.11 -14.32
CA CYS A 12 5.85 4.26 -12.89
C CYS A 12 4.61 4.82 -12.18
N CYS A 13 4.40 4.36 -10.95
CA CYS A 13 3.32 4.76 -10.07
C CYS A 13 3.83 5.75 -9.06
N ALA A 14 3.46 6.99 -9.29
CA ALA A 14 4.05 8.13 -8.65
C ALA A 14 2.89 8.92 -8.03
N GLY A 15 2.65 8.74 -6.72
CA GLY A 15 1.54 9.39 -6.02
C GLY A 15 0.15 8.97 -6.52
N GLY A 16 0.01 7.73 -7.02
CA GLY A 16 -1.25 7.24 -7.61
C GLY A 16 -1.50 7.67 -9.06
N VAL A 17 -0.54 8.36 -9.67
CA VAL A 17 -0.56 8.73 -11.09
C VAL A 17 0.35 7.79 -11.87
N CYS A 18 -0.14 7.28 -13.00
CA CYS A 18 0.67 6.56 -13.97
C CYS A 18 1.55 7.55 -14.73
N VAL A 19 2.86 7.44 -14.56
CA VAL A 19 3.87 8.20 -15.27
C VAL A 19 4.45 7.31 -16.36
N GLY A 20 4.33 7.71 -17.62
CA GLY A 20 4.94 6.98 -18.74
C GLY A 20 6.47 7.00 -18.69
N ALA A 21 7.12 6.13 -19.46
CA ALA A 21 8.57 6.10 -19.60
C ALA A 21 9.13 7.50 -19.95
N ALA A 22 10.27 7.84 -19.35
CA ALA A 22 10.92 9.15 -19.35
C ALA A 22 10.11 10.31 -18.73
N GLY A 23 8.88 10.07 -18.28
CA GLY A 23 8.08 11.06 -17.55
C GLY A 23 8.70 11.39 -16.19
N SER A 24 8.50 12.62 -15.71
CA SER A 24 8.95 12.99 -14.37
C SER A 24 8.10 12.29 -13.32
N CYS A 25 8.76 11.56 -12.42
CA CYS A 25 8.15 10.99 -11.23
C CYS A 25 7.98 12.02 -10.12
N GLY A 26 8.04 13.35 -10.36
CA GLY A 26 7.80 14.36 -9.33
C GLY A 26 8.69 14.25 -8.08
N GLY A 27 8.51 15.18 -7.13
CA GLY A 27 9.03 15.05 -5.76
C GLY A 27 10.55 14.89 -5.55
N GLY A 28 11.36 15.03 -6.60
CA GLY A 28 12.79 14.71 -6.59
C GLY A 28 13.13 13.22 -6.80
N LEU A 29 12.16 12.38 -7.16
CA LEU A 29 12.36 10.96 -7.45
C LEU A 29 12.96 10.69 -8.83
N GLY A 30 13.16 11.73 -9.64
CA GLY A 30 13.76 11.63 -10.98
C GLY A 30 12.75 11.31 -12.07
N THR A 31 13.21 10.58 -13.10
CA THR A 31 12.40 10.20 -14.26
C THR A 31 12.05 8.73 -14.22
N CYS A 32 10.88 8.40 -14.76
CA CYS A 32 10.42 7.03 -14.89
C CYS A 32 11.27 6.27 -15.93
N GLY A 33 11.98 5.25 -15.47
CA GLY A 33 12.74 4.32 -16.32
C GLY A 33 11.87 3.18 -16.85
N GLY A 34 12.36 2.48 -17.87
CA GLY A 34 11.66 1.36 -18.53
C GLY A 34 11.38 0.13 -17.65
N SER A 35 11.88 0.10 -16.42
CA SER A 35 11.61 -0.92 -15.40
C SER A 35 10.54 -0.51 -14.37
N GLY A 36 9.86 0.63 -14.57
CA GLY A 36 8.93 1.20 -13.58
C GLY A 36 9.64 1.85 -12.38
N SER A 37 10.95 2.05 -12.49
CA SER A 37 11.80 2.75 -11.52
C SER A 37 11.69 4.26 -11.66
N CYS A 38 11.47 4.98 -10.57
CA CYS A 38 11.66 6.43 -10.54
C CYS A 38 13.10 6.74 -10.15
N GLY A 39 13.94 7.03 -11.15
CA GLY A 39 15.37 7.21 -10.95
C GLY A 39 16.04 5.92 -10.45
N THR A 40 16.47 5.92 -9.19
CA THR A 40 17.20 4.80 -8.56
C THR A 40 16.36 3.99 -7.55
N CYS A 41 15.07 4.30 -7.40
CA CYS A 41 14.18 3.60 -6.48
C CYS A 41 12.90 3.09 -7.17
N GLY A 42 12.25 2.14 -6.52
CA GLY A 42 10.87 1.77 -6.84
C GLY A 42 10.67 0.69 -7.90
N GLY A 43 11.73 0.28 -8.62
CA GLY A 43 11.69 -0.89 -9.51
C GLY A 43 12.08 -2.20 -8.81
N GLN A 44 11.81 -3.34 -9.44
CA GLN A 44 12.09 -4.67 -8.86
C GLN A 44 13.56 -4.84 -8.46
N GLY A 45 13.80 -5.23 -7.20
CA GLY A 45 15.13 -5.39 -6.60
C GLY A 45 15.86 -4.08 -6.29
N GLN A 46 15.26 -2.92 -6.59
CA GLN A 46 15.81 -1.63 -6.18
C GLN A 46 15.35 -1.27 -4.76
N THR A 47 16.05 -0.31 -4.15
CA THR A 47 15.59 0.25 -2.89
C THR A 47 14.22 0.89 -3.04
N CYS A 48 13.40 0.81 -1.98
CA CYS A 48 12.10 1.45 -1.97
C CYS A 48 12.23 2.97 -2.06
N CYS A 49 11.27 3.60 -2.73
CA CYS A 49 11.17 5.05 -2.72
C CYS A 49 10.70 5.52 -1.34
N ARG A 50 11.42 6.50 -0.79
CA ARG A 50 11.16 6.96 0.57
C ARG A 50 9.80 7.64 0.68
N GLY A 51 8.99 7.18 1.64
CA GLY A 51 7.74 7.84 2.00
C GLY A 51 7.97 9.20 2.66
N VAL A 52 6.97 10.08 2.63
CA VAL A 52 6.98 11.37 3.34
C VAL A 52 5.72 11.55 4.18
N ASN A 53 5.77 12.47 5.14
CA ASN A 53 4.64 12.81 6.02
C ASN A 53 4.08 11.60 6.80
N GLY A 54 4.92 10.63 7.16
CA GLY A 54 4.48 9.38 7.82
C GLY A 54 3.91 8.33 6.88
N GLY A 55 3.94 8.58 5.57
CA GLY A 55 3.75 7.58 4.53
C GLY A 55 4.85 6.52 4.58
N GLY A 56 4.47 5.26 4.39
CA GLY A 56 5.43 4.16 4.23
C GLY A 56 6.29 4.30 2.98
N ASP A 57 7.40 3.57 2.96
CA ASP A 57 8.21 3.43 1.75
C ASP A 57 7.43 2.62 0.71
N PHE A 58 7.61 2.96 -0.57
CA PHE A 58 6.77 2.46 -1.64
C PHE A 58 7.56 2.10 -2.89
N CYS A 59 6.92 1.31 -3.75
CA CYS A 59 7.46 0.92 -5.03
C CYS A 59 6.65 1.57 -6.15
N THR A 60 7.35 2.03 -7.17
CA THR A 60 6.74 2.71 -8.31
C THR A 60 6.41 1.74 -9.43
N ALA A 61 7.09 0.60 -9.52
CA ALA A 61 6.69 -0.45 -10.45
C ALA A 61 5.47 -1.21 -9.89
N SER A 62 4.54 -1.53 -10.79
CA SER A 62 3.31 -2.25 -10.47
C SER A 62 3.60 -3.67 -9.95
N GLY A 63 2.79 -4.14 -9.01
CA GLY A 63 2.90 -5.52 -8.49
C GLY A 63 4.06 -5.74 -7.52
N LEU A 64 4.70 -4.65 -7.07
CA LEU A 64 5.75 -4.68 -6.06
C LEU A 64 5.27 -4.02 -4.77
N ALA A 65 5.78 -4.50 -3.64
CA ALA A 65 5.67 -3.84 -2.35
C ALA A 65 7.06 -3.64 -1.76
N CYS A 66 7.18 -2.65 -0.87
CA CYS A 66 8.41 -2.48 -0.13
C CYS A 66 8.54 -3.59 0.92
N GLY A 67 9.48 -4.51 0.70
CA GLY A 67 9.75 -5.63 1.59
C GLY A 67 10.53 -5.23 2.85
N ASN A 68 10.72 -6.20 3.75
CA ASN A 68 11.47 -6.03 5.00
C ASN A 68 12.96 -5.69 4.79
N ASN A 69 13.50 -5.96 3.61
CA ASN A 69 14.89 -5.68 3.22
C ASN A 69 15.07 -4.29 2.58
N THR A 70 14.06 -3.41 2.68
CA THR A 70 13.98 -2.07 2.05
C THR A 70 14.13 -2.09 0.53
N GLN A 71 13.80 -3.21 -0.10
CA GLN A 71 13.76 -3.37 -1.55
C GLN A 71 12.36 -3.68 -2.06
N CYS A 72 12.13 -3.34 -3.33
CA CYS A 72 10.89 -3.60 -4.02
C CYS A 72 10.83 -5.05 -4.51
N GLU A 73 9.92 -5.82 -3.93
CA GLU A 73 9.75 -7.25 -4.19
C GLU A 73 8.33 -7.56 -4.68
N PRO A 74 8.12 -8.64 -5.46
CA PRO A 74 6.79 -9.07 -5.87
C PRO A 74 5.87 -9.27 -4.67
N CYS A 75 4.64 -8.78 -4.79
CA CYS A 75 3.64 -8.88 -3.72
C CYS A 75 2.33 -9.50 -4.21
N GLY A 76 1.52 -9.96 -3.27
CA GLY A 76 0.13 -10.35 -3.51
C GLY A 76 -0.07 -11.81 -3.92
N GLY A 77 0.96 -12.51 -4.38
CA GLY A 77 0.90 -13.96 -4.63
C GLY A 77 0.96 -14.80 -3.34
N PRO A 78 0.51 -16.07 -3.36
CA PRO A 78 0.66 -16.97 -2.22
C PRO A 78 2.10 -17.05 -1.69
N GLY A 79 2.28 -16.84 -0.39
CA GLY A 79 3.59 -16.82 0.29
C GLY A 79 4.41 -15.56 0.06
N GLN A 80 4.01 -14.66 -0.84
CA GLN A 80 4.66 -13.37 -1.05
C GLN A 80 4.21 -12.35 0.01
N ALA A 81 4.91 -11.21 0.07
CA ALA A 81 4.48 -10.08 0.89
C ALA A 81 3.06 -9.63 0.48
N CYS A 82 2.29 -9.14 1.45
CA CYS A 82 1.04 -8.45 1.12
C CYS A 82 1.34 -7.16 0.35
N CYS A 83 0.60 -6.91 -0.71
CA CYS A 83 0.67 -5.62 -1.38
C CYS A 83 0.09 -4.51 -0.48
N ASP A 84 0.37 -3.26 -0.86
CA ASP A 84 -0.17 -2.08 -0.20
C ASP A 84 -1.67 -2.20 0.08
N GLY A 85 -2.06 -1.80 1.29
CA GLY A 85 -3.43 -1.95 1.76
C GLY A 85 -3.83 -3.40 2.04
N ASN A 86 -2.88 -4.27 2.44
CA ASN A 86 -3.16 -5.68 2.78
C ASN A 86 -3.76 -6.49 1.62
N LEU A 87 -3.38 -6.15 0.38
CA LEU A 87 -3.94 -6.78 -0.79
C LEU A 87 -3.20 -8.08 -1.12
N CYS A 88 -3.97 -9.15 -1.31
CA CYS A 88 -3.54 -10.44 -1.83
C CYS A 88 -4.38 -10.80 -3.05
N GLY A 89 -3.72 -11.27 -4.11
CA GLY A 89 -4.37 -11.71 -5.34
C GLY A 89 -5.23 -12.95 -5.14
N GLY A 90 -6.16 -13.19 -6.08
CA GLY A 90 -6.98 -14.41 -6.09
C GLY A 90 -7.88 -14.61 -4.87
N GLY A 91 -8.22 -13.53 -4.14
CA GLY A 91 -9.03 -13.60 -2.92
C GLY A 91 -8.28 -14.13 -1.69
N GLY A 92 -6.94 -14.09 -1.71
CA GLY A 92 -6.10 -14.45 -0.58
C GLY A 92 -6.28 -13.55 0.65
N CYS A 93 -5.77 -14.00 1.78
CA CYS A 93 -5.86 -13.34 3.08
C CYS A 93 -4.48 -12.81 3.45
N CYS A 94 -4.37 -11.52 3.78
CA CYS A 94 -3.10 -10.98 4.26
C CYS A 94 -2.91 -11.33 5.73
N ASN A 95 -1.95 -12.19 6.06
CA ASN A 95 -1.54 -12.40 7.45
C ASN A 95 -0.81 -11.15 7.94
N ARG A 96 -1.39 -10.42 8.91
CA ARG A 96 -0.81 -9.16 9.39
C ARG A 96 0.39 -9.37 10.31
N ASP A 97 0.51 -10.54 10.93
CA ASP A 97 1.65 -10.89 11.77
C ASP A 97 2.93 -11.01 10.94
N THR A 98 2.88 -11.82 9.87
CA THR A 98 4.05 -12.05 8.99
C THR A 98 4.10 -11.15 7.77
N GLN A 99 3.07 -10.32 7.55
CA GLN A 99 2.84 -9.54 6.32
C GLN A 99 2.90 -10.37 5.03
N THR A 100 2.39 -11.61 5.05
CA THR A 100 2.39 -12.51 3.90
C THR A 100 1.00 -12.93 3.45
N CYS A 101 0.86 -13.17 2.15
CA CYS A 101 -0.39 -13.60 1.54
C CYS A 101 -0.63 -15.10 1.70
N ILE A 102 -1.77 -15.43 2.30
CA ILE A 102 -2.30 -16.80 2.38
C ILE A 102 -3.21 -17.02 1.17
N ALA A 103 -3.01 -18.10 0.42
CA ALA A 103 -3.88 -18.45 -0.70
C ALA A 103 -5.33 -18.67 -0.25
N SER A 104 -6.29 -18.34 -1.11
CA SER A 104 -7.68 -18.74 -0.88
C SER A 104 -7.77 -20.27 -0.79
N GLY A 105 -8.46 -20.79 0.22
CA GLY A 105 -8.55 -22.22 0.53
C GLY A 105 -7.41 -22.77 1.40
N ALA A 106 -6.34 -21.99 1.66
CA ALA A 106 -5.28 -22.40 2.57
C ALA A 106 -5.60 -22.08 4.04
N ALA A 107 -4.97 -22.81 4.96
CA ALA A 107 -5.16 -22.62 6.40
C ALA A 107 -4.55 -21.28 6.85
N CYS A 108 -5.31 -20.53 7.63
CA CYS A 108 -4.79 -19.38 8.35
C CYS A 108 -4.04 -19.85 9.62
N PRO A 109 -2.96 -19.15 10.01
CA PRO A 109 -2.18 -19.52 11.19
C PRO A 109 -2.98 -19.35 12.48
N GLY A 110 -2.44 -19.87 13.59
CA GLY A 110 -3.05 -19.74 14.91
C GLY A 110 -4.41 -20.44 15.07
N GLY A 111 -4.73 -21.40 14.20
CA GLY A 111 -6.02 -22.08 14.22
C GLY A 111 -7.19 -21.23 13.73
N ALA A 112 -6.93 -20.13 13.01
CA ALA A 112 -7.96 -19.26 12.45
C ALA A 112 -8.68 -19.87 11.22
N GLY A 113 -8.84 -21.20 11.14
CA GLY A 113 -9.56 -21.88 10.05
C GLY A 113 -8.96 -21.64 8.67
N THR A 114 -9.80 -21.52 7.64
CA THR A 114 -9.37 -21.42 6.24
C THR A 114 -9.56 -20.00 5.70
N CYS A 115 -8.62 -19.54 4.88
CA CYS A 115 -8.75 -18.31 4.12
C CYS A 115 -9.82 -18.46 3.05
N THR A 116 -10.77 -17.53 2.98
CA THR A 116 -11.79 -17.48 1.94
C THR A 116 -12.17 -16.03 1.68
N GLY A 117 -11.92 -15.53 0.47
CA GLY A 117 -12.33 -14.19 0.06
C GLY A 117 -11.82 -13.10 1.01
N GLY A 118 -10.52 -13.11 1.31
CA GLY A 118 -9.88 -12.13 2.20
C GLY A 118 -10.28 -12.19 3.67
N GLY A 119 -10.91 -13.28 4.13
CA GLY A 119 -11.21 -13.50 5.55
C GLY A 119 -10.80 -14.90 5.99
N CYS A 120 -10.36 -15.05 7.23
CA CYS A 120 -10.08 -16.36 7.81
C CYS A 120 -11.35 -16.95 8.45
N GLN A 121 -11.27 -18.18 8.94
CA GLN A 121 -12.40 -18.95 9.47
C GLN A 121 -13.57 -19.02 8.46
N SER A 122 -13.26 -19.31 7.19
CA SER A 122 -14.25 -19.31 6.12
C SER A 122 -14.97 -17.95 5.94
N GLY A 123 -14.32 -16.87 6.37
CA GLY A 123 -14.81 -15.50 6.26
C GLY A 123 -15.53 -14.95 7.50
N THR A 124 -15.57 -15.68 8.62
CA THR A 124 -16.21 -15.19 9.86
C THR A 124 -15.34 -14.23 10.66
N CYS A 125 -14.05 -14.09 10.33
CA CYS A 125 -13.16 -13.09 10.91
C CYS A 125 -12.29 -12.45 9.83
N GLY A 126 -11.76 -11.26 10.12
CA GLY A 126 -10.74 -10.61 9.30
C GLY A 126 -11.28 -9.79 8.12
N ARG A 127 -12.57 -9.91 7.79
CA ARG A 127 -13.26 -9.04 6.82
C ARG A 127 -13.76 -7.76 7.47
N ILE A 128 -13.94 -6.71 6.68
CA ILE A 128 -14.55 -5.45 7.17
C ILE A 128 -15.92 -5.75 7.81
N GLY A 129 -16.15 -5.21 9.00
CA GLY A 129 -17.33 -5.46 9.83
C GLY A 129 -17.30 -6.75 10.66
N GLN A 130 -16.32 -7.63 10.44
CA GLN A 130 -16.13 -8.86 11.21
C GLN A 130 -15.17 -8.66 12.38
N PRO A 131 -15.19 -9.55 13.38
CA PRO A 131 -14.18 -9.56 14.43
C PRO A 131 -12.76 -9.75 13.87
N VAL A 132 -11.78 -9.21 14.60
CA VAL A 132 -10.35 -9.45 14.36
C VAL A 132 -10.06 -10.94 14.53
N CYS A 133 -9.32 -11.54 13.59
CA CYS A 133 -9.01 -12.97 13.68
C CYS A 133 -8.09 -13.28 14.87
N PRO A 134 -8.26 -14.45 15.51
CA PRO A 134 -7.38 -14.91 16.59
C PRO A 134 -5.99 -15.29 16.05
N GLY A 135 -5.03 -15.45 16.97
CA GLY A 135 -3.68 -15.94 16.63
C GLY A 135 -2.85 -14.93 15.84
N ASP A 136 -3.00 -13.63 16.16
CA ASP A 136 -2.24 -12.50 15.61
C ASP A 136 -2.42 -12.24 14.09
N VAL A 137 -3.24 -13.07 13.42
CA VAL A 137 -3.63 -12.92 12.01
C VAL A 137 -4.32 -11.57 11.72
N ALA A 138 -5.04 -11.07 12.71
CA ALA A 138 -5.75 -9.80 12.72
C ALA A 138 -6.76 -9.61 11.57
N CYS A 139 -6.77 -8.44 10.91
CA CYS A 139 -7.64 -8.13 9.80
C CYS A 139 -6.97 -8.47 8.47
N THR A 140 -7.51 -9.46 7.78
CA THR A 140 -6.88 -10.05 6.58
C THR A 140 -7.46 -9.56 5.27
N ALA A 141 -8.59 -8.84 5.33
CA ALA A 141 -9.21 -8.29 4.15
C ALA A 141 -8.41 -7.10 3.60
N PRO A 142 -8.43 -6.92 2.27
CA PRO A 142 -7.89 -5.72 1.65
C PRO A 142 -8.50 -4.46 2.25
N SER A 143 -7.65 -3.44 2.43
CA SER A 143 -8.00 -2.13 2.95
C SER A 143 -8.75 -2.19 4.29
N SER A 144 -8.30 -3.07 5.19
CA SER A 144 -8.85 -3.19 6.54
C SER A 144 -7.79 -3.07 7.64
N VAL A 145 -8.18 -2.52 8.78
CA VAL A 145 -7.37 -2.43 10.01
C VAL A 145 -8.20 -2.82 11.23
N ALA A 146 -7.52 -3.31 12.27
CA ALA A 146 -8.15 -3.64 13.54
C ALA A 146 -8.43 -2.36 14.35
N GLN A 147 -9.69 -2.13 14.72
CA GLN A 147 -10.10 -1.05 15.60
C GLN A 147 -11.25 -1.53 16.51
N GLY A 148 -11.05 -1.44 17.83
CA GLY A 148 -12.08 -1.83 18.80
C GLY A 148 -12.47 -3.31 18.75
N GLY A 149 -11.55 -4.20 18.34
CA GLY A 149 -11.82 -5.65 18.20
C GLY A 149 -12.51 -6.05 16.90
N PHE A 150 -12.81 -5.10 16.02
CA PHE A 150 -13.41 -5.34 14.70
C PHE A 150 -12.51 -4.82 13.59
N CYS A 151 -12.69 -5.37 12.39
CA CYS A 151 -12.02 -4.90 11.20
C CYS A 151 -12.82 -3.76 10.56
N VAL A 152 -12.19 -2.59 10.43
CA VAL A 152 -12.78 -1.41 9.79
C VAL A 152 -12.06 -1.10 8.48
N ALA A 153 -12.75 -0.43 7.56
CA ALA A 153 -12.13 0.04 6.34
C ALA A 153 -11.03 1.08 6.64
N CYS A 154 -9.96 1.06 5.84
CA CYS A 154 -8.87 2.02 5.91
C CYS A 154 -8.52 2.55 4.52
N GLY A 155 -7.80 3.66 4.48
CA GLY A 155 -7.14 4.13 3.26
C GLY A 155 -7.94 5.10 2.38
N GLY A 156 -9.25 5.26 2.60
CA GLY A 156 -10.08 6.27 1.95
C GLY A 156 -10.21 7.57 2.74
N GLN A 157 -10.77 8.62 2.14
CA GLN A 157 -10.93 9.93 2.79
C GLN A 157 -11.61 9.83 4.17
N GLY A 158 -10.99 10.41 5.20
CA GLY A 158 -11.50 10.40 6.57
C GLY A 158 -11.40 9.04 7.28
N GLN A 159 -10.98 7.98 6.59
CA GLN A 159 -10.75 6.67 7.18
C GLN A 159 -9.40 6.62 7.90
N PRO A 160 -9.21 5.67 8.84
CA PRO A 160 -7.88 5.41 9.37
C PRO A 160 -6.91 5.06 8.26
N CYS A 161 -5.64 5.39 8.44
CA CYS A 161 -4.61 4.96 7.51
C CYS A 161 -4.45 3.44 7.57
N CYS A 162 -4.29 2.80 6.41
CA CYS A 162 -3.95 1.39 6.34
C CYS A 162 -2.51 1.21 6.83
N GLY A 163 -2.22 0.29 7.73
CA GLY A 163 -0.82 0.04 8.06
C GLY A 163 -0.56 -0.75 9.32
N GLY A 164 0.62 -1.37 9.32
CA GLY A 164 1.34 -2.02 10.42
C GLY A 164 2.67 -2.52 9.88
N GLY A 165 3.73 -2.42 10.68
CA GLY A 165 5.10 -2.79 10.32
C GLY A 165 5.90 -1.71 9.58
N GLN A 166 5.53 -1.39 8.34
CA GLN A 166 6.40 -0.65 7.40
C GLN A 166 5.90 0.77 7.06
N GLY A 167 4.97 1.31 7.85
CA GLY A 167 4.38 2.64 7.67
C GLY A 167 2.88 2.61 7.46
N ARG A 168 2.29 3.80 7.35
CA ARG A 168 0.86 4.00 7.14
C ARG A 168 0.63 4.46 5.70
N SER A 169 -0.26 3.81 4.98
CA SER A 169 -0.64 4.11 3.61
C SER A 169 -2.11 4.49 3.52
N CYS A 170 -2.42 5.29 2.51
CA CYS A 170 -3.78 5.57 2.10
C CYS A 170 -3.86 5.28 0.60
N GLY A 171 -5.04 4.89 0.13
CA GLY A 171 -5.27 4.81 -1.30
C GLY A 171 -5.08 6.18 -1.92
N ALA A 172 -4.52 6.25 -3.13
CA ALA A 172 -4.50 7.50 -3.86
C ALA A 172 -5.92 8.04 -4.06
N PRO A 173 -6.14 9.38 -4.01
CA PRO A 173 -5.16 10.46 -3.92
C PRO A 173 -4.98 10.99 -2.48
N TYR A 174 -4.96 10.11 -1.47
CA TYR A 174 -4.88 10.51 -0.07
C TYR A 174 -3.46 10.29 0.51
N THR A 175 -3.11 11.07 1.52
CA THR A 175 -1.93 10.85 2.35
C THR A 175 -2.33 10.62 3.81
N CYS A 176 -1.51 9.90 4.55
CA CYS A 176 -1.76 9.66 5.97
C CYS A 176 -1.32 10.88 6.79
N SER A 177 -2.27 11.55 7.45
CA SER A 177 -1.99 12.63 8.39
C SER A 177 -2.68 12.37 9.70
N GLN A 178 -1.93 12.38 10.81
CA GLN A 178 -2.49 12.13 12.16
C GLN A 178 -3.35 10.85 12.26
N ASN A 179 -2.94 9.78 11.56
CA ASN A 179 -3.66 8.50 11.48
C ASN A 179 -4.98 8.53 10.70
N THR A 180 -5.25 9.61 9.95
CA THR A 180 -6.41 9.76 9.07
C THR A 180 -5.96 10.04 7.65
N CYS A 181 -6.64 9.44 6.68
CA CYS A 181 -6.39 9.69 5.27
C CYS A 181 -7.04 11.02 4.85
N VAL A 182 -6.21 11.95 4.39
CA VAL A 182 -6.63 13.28 3.93
C VAL A 182 -6.23 13.49 2.48
N HIS A 183 -6.96 14.33 1.75
CA HIS A 183 -6.53 14.75 0.42
C HIS A 183 -5.14 15.38 0.46
N CYS A 184 -4.40 15.17 -0.62
CA CYS A 184 -3.07 15.71 -0.80
C CYS A 184 -2.88 16.19 -2.24
N GLY A 185 -1.92 17.08 -2.43
CA GLY A 185 -1.44 17.47 -3.74
C GLY A 185 -2.03 18.75 -4.32
N ALA A 186 -3.17 19.25 -3.84
CA ALA A 186 -3.67 20.56 -4.29
C ALA A 186 -2.92 21.72 -3.61
N PRO A 187 -3.02 22.96 -4.12
CA PRO A 187 -2.34 24.11 -3.52
C PRO A 187 -2.64 24.25 -2.03
N GLN A 188 -1.59 24.46 -1.22
CA GLN A 188 -1.63 24.52 0.25
C GLN A 188 -2.02 23.22 0.98
N GLU A 189 -2.39 22.14 0.28
CA GLU A 189 -2.64 20.82 0.87
C GLU A 189 -1.33 20.13 1.27
N PRO A 190 -1.39 19.10 2.15
CA PRO A 190 -0.26 18.24 2.39
C PRO A 190 0.28 17.63 1.10
N CYS A 191 1.59 17.41 1.04
CA CYS A 191 2.16 16.68 -0.08
C CYS A 191 1.73 15.21 -0.06
N CYS A 192 1.45 14.67 -1.24
CA CYS A 192 1.19 13.26 -1.41
C CYS A 192 2.46 12.43 -1.15
N GLN A 193 2.28 11.12 -0.94
CA GLN A 193 3.39 10.18 -0.84
C GLN A 193 4.36 10.36 -2.00
N GLY A 194 5.67 10.46 -1.69
CA GLY A 194 6.71 10.76 -2.68
C GLY A 194 6.92 12.24 -2.97
N ARG A 195 6.43 13.16 -2.12
CA ARG A 195 6.59 14.63 -2.27
C ARG A 195 5.90 15.20 -3.51
N PHE A 196 4.79 14.59 -3.92
CA PHE A 196 4.02 15.05 -5.07
C PHE A 196 3.04 16.14 -4.72
N CYS A 197 2.91 17.06 -5.67
CA CYS A 197 1.87 18.07 -5.76
C CYS A 197 1.37 18.09 -7.20
N ALA A 198 0.09 18.42 -7.40
CA ALA A 198 -0.50 18.59 -8.72
C ALA A 198 0.21 19.73 -9.50
N SER A 199 0.65 20.77 -8.78
CA SER A 199 1.48 21.86 -9.30
C SER A 199 2.85 21.87 -8.62
N GLY A 200 3.84 21.18 -9.21
CA GLY A 200 5.24 21.28 -8.82
C GLY A 200 5.68 20.33 -7.69
N THR A 201 6.74 20.71 -6.98
CA THR A 201 7.37 19.91 -5.92
C THR A 201 6.90 20.32 -4.54
N CYS A 202 6.84 19.35 -3.63
CA CYS A 202 6.54 19.60 -2.22
C CYS A 202 7.49 20.63 -1.58
N GLY A 203 6.94 21.70 -1.01
CA GLY A 203 7.70 22.73 -0.33
C GLY A 203 8.34 22.26 0.98
N GLY A 204 9.16 23.13 1.60
CA GLY A 204 9.89 22.81 2.84
C GLY A 204 9.02 22.55 4.08
N GLN A 205 7.73 22.93 4.04
CA GLN A 205 6.77 22.75 5.13
C GLN A 205 5.87 21.50 4.94
N GLY A 206 6.20 20.61 4.01
CA GLY A 206 5.40 19.40 3.75
C GLY A 206 4.04 19.68 3.09
N ARG A 207 3.88 20.87 2.49
CA ARG A 207 2.71 21.33 1.75
C ARG A 207 3.03 21.68 0.31
N CYS A 208 2.02 21.61 -0.54
CA CYS A 208 2.09 22.01 -1.92
C CYS A 208 2.03 23.53 -2.08
N PRO A 209 2.76 24.10 -3.07
CA PRO A 209 2.78 25.53 -3.33
C PRO A 209 1.42 26.06 -3.81
#